data_AF-A0A5N9G3A8-F1
#
_entry.id   AF-A0A5N9G3A8-F1
#
_cell.length_a   1.000
_cell.length_b   1.000
_cell.length_c   1.000
_cell.angle_alpha   90.00
_cell.angle_beta   90.00
_cell.angle_gamma   90.00
#
_symmetry.space_group_name_H-M   'P 1'
#
loop_
_entity.id
_entity.type
_entity.pdbx_description
1 polymer ?
#
loop_
_entity_poly.entity_id
_entity_poly.type
_entity_poly.pdbx_seq_one_letter_code
_entity_poly.pdbx_strand_id
1 'polypeptide(L)'
;MTNQPIADDAPSADLFPEYDTLFDLIASEVRGLTDEQLDFTSENWGWAEWSIRVQLSHMASLTYRWLISRWGGTLFPNDEHGIDDVGDLNHPDFDRRMNDNRYYELPIILEKLEQGIDLARRVLAERNVGFLRSHSVIQDQGPHWDLMIKAHPTGITPTGEPGKGNMLLEATMRHIYFEEITHLFNIQRLKRAQALPTVVELPRVGYWALDGWDVSEA
;
A
#
# COMPACT_ATOMS: atom_id res chain seq x y z
N MET A 1 20.95 17.23 -2.67
CA MET A 1 20.50 17.90 -3.91
C MET A 1 19.16 18.53 -3.60
N THR A 2 18.97 19.81 -3.87
CA THR A 2 17.67 20.47 -3.67
C THR A 2 16.73 19.97 -4.75
N ASN A 3 15.86 18.99 -4.43
CA ASN A 3 14.75 18.65 -5.32
C ASN A 3 13.92 19.91 -5.52
N GLN A 4 13.91 20.44 -6.73
CA GLN A 4 12.94 21.47 -7.08
C GLN A 4 11.54 20.84 -6.92
N PRO A 5 10.58 21.56 -6.31
CA PRO A 5 9.22 21.05 -6.20
C PRO A 5 8.65 20.85 -7.60
N ILE A 6 8.14 19.65 -7.87
CA ILE A 6 7.45 19.32 -9.13
C ILE A 6 6.24 20.25 -9.30
N ALA A 7 6.11 20.83 -10.49
CA ALA A 7 5.06 21.79 -10.82
C ALA A 7 3.67 21.14 -10.83
N ASP A 8 2.64 21.94 -10.54
CA ASP A 8 1.26 21.44 -10.43
C ASP A 8 0.65 20.99 -11.77
N ASP A 9 1.17 21.48 -12.89
CA ASP A 9 0.75 21.06 -14.24
C ASP A 9 1.51 19.82 -14.75
N ALA A 10 2.52 19.35 -14.02
CA ALA A 10 3.27 18.14 -14.37
C ALA A 10 2.40 16.88 -14.22
N PRO A 11 2.65 15.82 -15.02
CA PRO A 11 2.05 14.51 -14.82
C PRO A 11 2.26 14.00 -13.39
N SER A 12 1.23 13.42 -12.78
CA SER A 12 1.38 12.86 -11.42
C SER A 12 2.33 11.66 -11.37
N ALA A 13 2.52 10.93 -12.48
CA ALA A 13 3.50 9.86 -12.59
C ALA A 13 4.94 10.34 -12.29
N ASP A 14 5.28 11.59 -12.61
CA ASP A 14 6.60 12.16 -12.31
C ASP A 14 6.83 12.34 -10.79
N LEU A 15 5.75 12.45 -10.02
CA LEU A 15 5.79 12.58 -8.56
C LEU A 15 5.91 11.23 -7.85
N PHE A 16 5.48 10.15 -8.51
CA PHE A 16 5.47 8.79 -7.96
C PHE A 16 5.98 7.76 -8.99
N PRO A 17 7.21 7.91 -9.52
CA PRO A 17 7.74 7.02 -10.55
C PRO A 17 7.90 5.58 -10.07
N GLU A 18 7.93 5.33 -8.75
CA GLU A 18 8.14 4.01 -8.17
C GLU A 18 7.02 3.01 -8.49
N TYR A 19 5.81 3.51 -8.82
CA TYR A 19 4.68 2.66 -9.21
C TYR A 19 4.93 1.88 -10.51
N ASP A 20 5.83 2.34 -11.39
CA ASP A 20 6.13 1.65 -12.64
C ASP A 20 6.86 0.33 -12.45
N THR A 21 7.57 0.17 -11.32
CA THR A 21 8.34 -1.05 -11.01
C THR A 21 7.82 -1.80 -9.80
N LEU A 22 6.79 -1.28 -9.13
CA LEU A 22 6.35 -1.76 -7.82
C LEU A 22 5.88 -3.23 -7.87
N PHE A 23 5.08 -3.58 -8.88
CA PHE A 23 4.58 -4.95 -9.03
C PHE A 23 5.73 -5.95 -9.24
N ASP A 24 6.62 -5.67 -10.18
CA ASP A 24 7.77 -6.55 -10.48
C ASP A 24 8.66 -6.76 -9.25
N LEU A 25 8.87 -5.70 -8.48
CA LEU A 25 9.63 -5.72 -7.24
C LEU A 25 8.97 -6.69 -6.24
N ILE A 26 7.67 -6.57 -5.99
CA ILE A 26 6.93 -7.46 -5.07
C ILE A 26 6.87 -8.90 -5.59
N ALA A 27 6.47 -9.09 -6.86
CA ALA A 27 6.30 -10.39 -7.48
C ALA A 27 7.61 -11.19 -7.54
N SER A 28 8.75 -10.52 -7.69
CA SER A 28 10.05 -11.18 -7.68
C SER A 28 10.38 -11.82 -6.34
N GLU A 29 9.98 -11.21 -5.21
CA GLU A 29 10.30 -11.72 -3.87
C GLU A 29 9.53 -12.99 -3.50
N VAL A 30 8.35 -13.20 -4.10
CA VAL A 30 7.48 -14.33 -3.76
C VAL A 30 7.47 -15.43 -4.83
N ARG A 31 8.24 -15.23 -5.90
CA ARG A 31 8.35 -16.19 -7.00
C ARG A 31 8.91 -17.52 -6.51
N GLY A 32 8.17 -18.60 -6.78
CA GLY A 32 8.61 -19.97 -6.51
C GLY A 32 8.52 -20.39 -5.04
N LEU A 33 7.89 -19.59 -4.18
CA LEU A 33 7.57 -20.01 -2.82
C LEU A 33 6.52 -21.12 -2.85
N THR A 34 6.66 -22.08 -1.94
CA THR A 34 5.65 -23.12 -1.71
C THR A 34 4.54 -22.60 -0.80
N ASP A 35 3.40 -23.30 -0.76
CA ASP A 35 2.32 -22.93 0.17
C ASP A 35 2.76 -22.94 1.63
N GLU A 36 3.58 -23.91 2.03
CA GLU A 36 4.17 -23.97 3.38
C GLU A 36 5.00 -22.72 3.69
N GLN A 37 5.73 -22.18 2.71
CA GLN A 37 6.53 -20.97 2.88
C GLN A 37 5.67 -19.71 2.89
N LEU A 38 4.62 -19.69 2.07
CA LEU A 38 3.64 -18.60 1.99
C LEU A 38 2.83 -18.47 3.27
N ASP A 39 2.54 -19.60 3.93
CA ASP A 39 1.68 -19.70 5.11
C ASP A 39 2.45 -19.82 6.43
N PHE A 40 3.78 -19.70 6.39
CA PHE A 40 4.60 -19.64 7.60
C PHE A 40 4.22 -18.45 8.49
N THR A 41 4.02 -18.73 9.77
CA THR A 41 3.83 -17.76 10.85
C THR A 41 4.71 -18.11 12.04
N SER A 42 4.93 -17.15 12.94
CA SER A 42 5.71 -17.36 14.17
C SER A 42 5.23 -16.46 15.30
N GLU A 43 5.21 -16.99 16.53
CA GLU A 43 4.90 -16.22 17.74
C GLU A 43 6.14 -15.48 18.31
N ASN A 44 7.32 -15.70 17.74
CA ASN A 44 8.56 -15.11 18.25
C ASN A 44 8.65 -13.59 17.98
N TRP A 45 7.92 -13.09 16.98
CA TRP A 45 7.94 -11.68 16.57
C TRP A 45 6.54 -11.23 16.13
N GLY A 46 6.11 -10.04 16.54
CA GLY A 46 4.79 -9.51 16.15
C GLY A 46 4.62 -9.34 14.64
N TRP A 47 5.70 -9.04 13.91
CA TRP A 47 5.67 -8.96 12.44
C TRP A 47 5.51 -10.32 11.74
N ALA A 48 5.63 -11.44 12.47
CA ALA A 48 5.48 -12.79 11.95
C ALA A 48 4.10 -13.42 12.26
N GLU A 49 3.17 -12.67 12.87
CA GLU A 49 1.78 -13.09 13.02
C GLU A 49 1.06 -13.17 11.67
N TRP A 50 1.43 -12.31 10.72
CA TRP A 50 0.93 -12.33 9.35
C TRP A 50 1.90 -13.08 8.44
N SER A 51 1.42 -14.15 7.82
CA SER A 51 2.17 -14.92 6.83
C SER A 51 2.42 -14.11 5.56
N ILE A 52 3.34 -14.56 4.70
CA ILE A 52 3.62 -13.90 3.40
C ILE A 52 2.33 -13.78 2.58
N ARG A 53 1.46 -14.80 2.59
CA ARG A 53 0.16 -14.76 1.90
C ARG A 53 -0.74 -13.68 2.45
N VAL A 54 -0.82 -13.52 3.77
CA VAL A 54 -1.62 -12.48 4.42
C VAL A 54 -1.06 -11.09 4.11
N GLN A 55 0.27 -10.92 4.13
CA GLN A 55 0.92 -9.67 3.73
C GLN A 55 0.52 -9.29 2.28
N LEU A 56 0.63 -10.22 1.33
CA LEU A 56 0.24 -9.97 -0.07
C LEU A 56 -1.26 -9.68 -0.23
N SER A 57 -2.11 -10.40 0.50
CA SER A 57 -3.56 -10.16 0.48
C SER A 57 -3.91 -8.77 1.03
N HIS A 58 -3.22 -8.33 2.09
CA HIS A 58 -3.32 -6.95 2.60
C HIS A 58 -2.91 -5.93 1.54
N MET A 59 -1.72 -6.09 0.97
CA MET A 59 -1.15 -5.24 -0.08
C MET A 59 -2.13 -5.08 -1.25
N ALA A 60 -2.64 -6.19 -1.80
CA ALA A 60 -3.62 -6.14 -2.87
C ALA A 60 -4.91 -5.39 -2.47
N SER A 61 -5.47 -5.67 -1.29
CA SER A 61 -6.69 -4.99 -0.80
C SER A 61 -6.52 -3.48 -0.61
N LEU A 62 -5.30 -3.02 -0.30
CA LEU A 62 -5.00 -1.66 0.11
C LEU A 62 -5.35 -0.65 -0.99
N THR A 63 -5.00 -0.97 -2.23
CA THR A 63 -5.22 -0.04 -3.34
C THR A 63 -6.70 0.15 -3.64
N TYR A 64 -7.50 -0.91 -3.62
CA TYR A 64 -8.96 -0.83 -3.79
C TYR A 64 -9.63 -0.04 -2.67
N ARG A 65 -9.20 -0.27 -1.43
CA ARG A 65 -9.66 0.46 -0.23
C ARG A 65 -9.51 1.96 -0.36
N TRP A 66 -8.36 2.40 -0.84
CA TRP A 66 -8.08 3.81 -1.00
C TRP A 66 -8.71 4.38 -2.26
N LEU A 67 -8.39 3.83 -3.43
CA LEU A 67 -8.75 4.45 -4.70
C LEU A 67 -10.24 4.29 -5.06
N ILE A 68 -10.89 3.22 -4.61
CA ILE A 68 -12.31 2.97 -4.89
C ILE A 68 -13.15 3.33 -3.67
N SER A 69 -12.96 2.67 -2.52
CA SER A 69 -13.89 2.85 -1.40
C SER A 69 -13.85 4.25 -0.78
N ARG A 70 -12.67 4.89 -0.74
CA ARG A 70 -12.52 6.25 -0.17
C ARG A 70 -12.55 7.33 -1.25
N TRP A 71 -11.83 7.12 -2.35
CA TRP A 71 -11.66 8.13 -3.39
C TRP A 71 -12.58 7.94 -4.60
N GLY A 72 -13.37 6.86 -4.67
CA GLY A 72 -14.14 6.49 -5.85
C GLY A 72 -15.06 7.60 -6.34
N GLY A 73 -15.78 8.28 -5.44
CA GLY A 73 -16.65 9.41 -5.85
C GLY A 73 -15.90 10.60 -6.46
N THR A 74 -14.60 10.74 -6.19
CA THR A 74 -13.74 11.79 -6.79
C THR A 74 -13.01 11.29 -8.05
N LEU A 75 -12.50 10.06 -8.02
CA LEU A 75 -11.68 9.49 -9.09
C LEU A 75 -12.51 8.87 -10.21
N PHE A 76 -13.64 8.26 -9.85
CA PHE A 76 -14.51 7.44 -10.70
C PHE A 76 -15.99 7.77 -10.42
N PRO A 77 -16.44 9.01 -10.68
CA PRO A 77 -17.79 9.47 -10.34
C PRO A 77 -18.93 8.71 -11.05
N ASN A 78 -18.62 7.98 -12.13
CA ASN A 78 -19.54 7.15 -12.89
C ASN A 78 -19.25 5.65 -12.73
N ASP A 79 -18.55 5.25 -11.67
CA ASP A 79 -18.16 3.86 -11.40
C ASP A 79 -17.25 3.26 -12.49
N GLU A 80 -16.52 4.11 -13.22
CA GLU A 80 -15.64 3.74 -14.33
C GLU A 80 -14.27 3.21 -13.89
N HIS A 81 -14.19 2.60 -12.70
CA HIS A 81 -12.93 2.07 -12.19
C HIS A 81 -12.51 0.77 -12.88
N GLY A 82 -13.46 -0.02 -13.41
CA GLY A 82 -13.18 -1.24 -14.17
C GLY A 82 -12.76 -2.44 -13.31
N ILE A 83 -13.21 -2.48 -12.05
CA ILE A 83 -12.91 -3.55 -11.09
C ILE A 83 -14.23 -4.19 -10.69
N ASP A 84 -14.39 -5.48 -10.96
CA ASP A 84 -15.54 -6.24 -10.47
C ASP A 84 -15.32 -6.67 -9.00
N ASP A 85 -16.39 -7.03 -8.29
CA ASP A 85 -16.34 -7.65 -6.96
C ASP A 85 -15.56 -6.85 -5.88
N VAL A 86 -15.61 -5.51 -5.93
CA VAL A 86 -14.97 -4.60 -4.94
C VAL A 86 -15.32 -4.99 -3.50
N GLY A 87 -16.55 -5.47 -3.28
CA GLY A 87 -17.02 -5.92 -1.97
C GLY A 87 -16.17 -7.03 -1.36
N ASP A 88 -15.67 -7.98 -2.15
CA ASP A 88 -14.83 -9.09 -1.67
C ASP A 88 -13.33 -8.75 -1.62
N LEU A 89 -12.91 -7.71 -2.34
CA LEU A 89 -11.54 -7.18 -2.30
C LEU A 89 -11.26 -6.34 -1.06
N ASN A 90 -12.32 -5.87 -0.38
CA ASN A 90 -12.25 -5.03 0.81
C ASN A 90 -13.43 -5.30 1.77
N HIS A 91 -13.74 -6.57 1.99
CA HIS A 91 -14.89 -6.93 2.83
C HIS A 91 -14.58 -6.67 4.31
N PRO A 92 -15.48 -6.05 5.09
CA PRO A 92 -15.24 -5.74 6.51
C PRO A 92 -14.96 -6.97 7.38
N ASP A 93 -15.47 -8.15 6.99
CA ASP A 93 -15.24 -9.41 7.71
C ASP A 93 -13.79 -9.93 7.58
N PHE A 94 -13.04 -9.44 6.60
CA PHE A 94 -11.67 -9.83 6.35
C PHE A 94 -10.78 -8.65 6.69
N ASP A 95 -10.53 -8.46 7.99
CA ASP A 95 -9.83 -7.29 8.54
C ASP A 95 -8.56 -6.97 7.74
N ARG A 96 -8.64 -5.85 7.01
CA ARG A 96 -7.60 -5.29 6.15
C ARG A 96 -7.04 -6.28 5.12
N ARG A 97 -7.77 -7.27 4.62
CA ARG A 97 -7.29 -8.15 3.54
C ARG A 97 -8.42 -8.60 2.63
N MET A 98 -8.08 -9.24 1.51
CA MET A 98 -9.09 -9.78 0.60
C MET A 98 -9.79 -11.00 1.22
N ASN A 99 -10.97 -11.35 0.71
CA ASN A 99 -11.71 -12.54 1.13
C ASN A 99 -10.90 -13.83 0.86
N ASP A 100 -10.33 -14.42 1.90
CA ASP A 100 -9.48 -15.62 1.82
C ASP A 100 -10.23 -16.84 1.21
N ASN A 101 -11.57 -16.87 1.23
CA ASN A 101 -12.33 -17.95 0.57
C ASN A 101 -12.36 -17.81 -0.96
N ARG A 102 -12.05 -16.62 -1.49
CA ARG A 102 -12.04 -16.31 -2.93
C ARG A 102 -10.63 -16.08 -3.45
N TYR A 103 -9.76 -15.47 -2.65
CA TYR A 103 -8.46 -14.94 -3.08
C TYR A 103 -7.32 -15.50 -2.21
N TYR A 104 -7.13 -16.82 -2.25
CA TYR A 104 -6.08 -17.50 -1.48
C TYR A 104 -4.86 -17.86 -2.32
N GLU A 105 -5.07 -18.39 -3.53
CA GLU A 105 -4.00 -18.87 -4.40
C GLU A 105 -3.03 -17.73 -4.77
N LEU A 106 -1.72 -17.97 -4.67
CA LEU A 106 -0.71 -16.95 -4.97
C LEU A 106 -0.90 -16.29 -6.34
N PRO A 107 -1.15 -17.02 -7.45
CA PRO A 107 -1.40 -16.40 -8.74
C PRO A 107 -2.59 -15.44 -8.74
N ILE A 108 -3.65 -15.77 -8.00
CA ILE A 108 -4.85 -14.94 -7.90
C ILE A 108 -4.56 -13.68 -7.08
N ILE A 109 -3.83 -13.81 -5.97
CA ILE A 109 -3.43 -12.65 -5.16
C ILE A 109 -2.54 -11.70 -5.98
N LEU A 110 -1.58 -12.24 -6.74
CA LEU A 110 -0.70 -11.44 -7.60
C LEU A 110 -1.47 -10.76 -8.73
N GLU A 111 -2.44 -11.44 -9.36
CA GLU A 111 -3.32 -10.81 -10.36
C GLU A 111 -4.07 -9.61 -9.75
N LYS A 112 -4.62 -9.75 -8.53
CA LYS A 112 -5.33 -8.66 -7.86
C LYS A 112 -4.41 -7.56 -7.38
N LEU A 113 -3.17 -7.87 -7.00
CA LEU A 113 -2.16 -6.87 -6.69
C LEU A 113 -1.79 -6.07 -7.95
N GLU A 114 -1.50 -6.74 -9.07
CA GLU A 114 -1.17 -6.09 -10.35
C GLU A 114 -2.31 -5.18 -10.81
N GLN A 115 -3.54 -5.69 -10.80
CA GLN A 115 -4.73 -4.92 -11.15
C GLN A 115 -4.91 -3.67 -10.25
N GLY A 116 -4.58 -3.76 -8.96
CA GLY A 116 -4.60 -2.63 -8.04
C GLY A 116 -3.52 -1.60 -8.38
N ILE A 117 -2.28 -2.05 -8.58
CA ILE A 117 -1.16 -1.18 -8.95
C ILE A 117 -1.42 -0.49 -10.29
N ASP A 118 -1.98 -1.19 -11.28
CA ASP A 118 -2.36 -0.60 -12.57
C ASP A 118 -3.48 0.43 -12.44
N LEU A 119 -4.44 0.23 -11.53
CA LEU A 119 -5.44 1.26 -11.19
C LEU A 119 -4.77 2.52 -10.64
N ALA A 120 -3.79 2.37 -9.75
CA ALA A 120 -3.01 3.49 -9.22
C ALA A 120 -2.21 4.21 -10.32
N ARG A 121 -1.56 3.46 -11.21
CA ARG A 121 -0.84 4.01 -12.38
C ARG A 121 -1.78 4.76 -13.32
N ARG A 122 -2.99 4.25 -13.57
CA ARG A 122 -4.00 4.95 -14.36
C ARG A 122 -4.37 6.29 -13.74
N VAL A 123 -4.63 6.33 -12.44
CA VAL A 123 -4.90 7.58 -11.72
C VAL A 123 -3.75 8.58 -11.86
N LEU A 124 -2.50 8.11 -11.73
CA LEU A 124 -1.32 8.95 -11.89
C LEU A 124 -1.08 9.43 -13.33
N ALA A 125 -1.51 8.67 -14.33
CA ALA A 125 -1.40 9.02 -15.74
C ALA A 125 -2.49 10.02 -16.19
N GLU A 126 -3.69 9.93 -15.62
CA GLU A 126 -4.85 10.75 -16.00
C GLU A 126 -4.96 12.06 -15.23
N ARG A 127 -4.09 12.29 -14.25
CA ARG A 127 -4.11 13.45 -13.36
C ARG A 127 -2.76 14.16 -13.34
N ASN A 128 -2.81 15.44 -13.01
CA ASN A 128 -1.61 16.25 -12.77
C ASN A 128 -1.40 16.43 -11.27
N VAL A 129 -0.19 16.86 -10.91
CA VAL A 129 0.21 17.06 -9.51
C VAL A 129 -0.71 18.03 -8.77
N GLY A 130 -1.20 19.08 -9.43
CA GLY A 130 -2.15 20.04 -8.87
C GLY A 130 -3.48 19.39 -8.49
N PHE A 131 -3.97 18.41 -9.25
CA PHE A 131 -5.15 17.64 -8.89
C PHE A 131 -4.92 16.88 -7.59
N LEU A 132 -3.78 16.18 -7.46
CA LEU A 132 -3.46 15.42 -6.24
C LEU A 132 -3.33 16.31 -5.00
N ARG A 133 -2.84 17.53 -5.17
CA ARG A 133 -2.63 18.52 -4.09
C ARG A 133 -3.87 19.31 -3.70
N SER A 134 -4.88 19.35 -4.55
CA SER A 134 -6.11 20.14 -4.33
C SER A 134 -7.30 19.32 -3.86
N HIS A 135 -7.24 17.99 -3.97
CA HIS A 135 -8.30 17.09 -3.51
C HIS A 135 -7.92 16.42 -2.22
N SER A 136 -8.90 16.29 -1.31
CA SER A 136 -8.68 15.70 0.01
C SER A 136 -9.87 14.87 0.48
N VAL A 137 -9.58 13.90 1.35
CA VAL A 137 -10.58 13.13 2.10
C VAL A 137 -10.37 13.32 3.59
N ILE A 138 -11.47 13.27 4.34
CA ILE A 138 -11.40 13.22 5.81
C ILE A 138 -11.18 11.77 6.23
N GLN A 139 -10.27 11.54 7.16
CA GLN A 139 -9.97 10.25 7.76
C GLN A 139 -10.10 10.33 9.29
N ASP A 140 -10.59 9.25 9.88
CA ASP A 140 -10.57 9.09 11.33
C ASP A 140 -9.14 8.87 11.81
N GLN A 141 -8.75 9.56 12.88
CA GLN A 141 -7.46 9.43 13.53
C GLN A 141 -7.47 8.14 14.37
N GLY A 142 -7.08 7.04 13.73
CA GLY A 142 -6.87 5.77 14.42
C GLY A 142 -5.59 5.77 15.27
N PRO A 143 -5.30 4.66 15.98
CA PRO A 143 -4.11 4.52 16.83
C PRO A 143 -2.76 4.78 16.12
N HIS A 144 -2.72 4.64 14.79
CA HIS A 144 -1.52 4.85 13.98
C HIS A 144 -1.42 6.25 13.36
N TRP A 145 -2.31 7.19 13.70
CA TRP A 145 -2.36 8.51 13.09
C TRP A 145 -1.08 9.32 13.30
N ASP A 146 -0.48 9.27 14.49
CA ASP A 146 0.78 9.96 14.78
C ASP A 146 1.94 9.44 13.91
N LEU A 147 1.98 8.13 13.65
CA LEU A 147 2.95 7.54 12.73
C LEU A 147 2.67 7.95 11.29
N MET A 148 1.39 8.02 10.90
CA MET A 148 0.98 8.50 9.58
C MET A 148 1.44 9.95 9.36
N ILE A 149 1.24 10.86 10.32
CA ILE A 149 1.74 12.24 10.21
C ILE A 149 3.28 12.25 10.07
N LYS A 150 4.00 11.46 10.86
CA LYS A 150 5.47 11.40 10.79
C LYS A 150 5.99 10.87 9.46
N ALA A 151 5.31 9.87 8.87
CA ALA A 151 5.69 9.30 7.58
C ALA A 151 5.48 10.27 6.41
N HIS A 152 4.50 11.18 6.50
CA HIS A 152 4.10 12.03 5.38
C HIS A 152 4.55 13.48 5.58
N PRO A 153 5.61 13.94 4.90
CA PRO A 153 6.09 15.32 5.06
C PRO A 153 5.10 16.38 4.56
N THR A 154 4.13 15.99 3.73
CA THR A 154 3.11 16.86 3.13
C THR A 154 1.78 16.12 3.01
N GLY A 155 0.69 16.88 2.92
CA GLY A 155 -0.63 16.37 2.53
C GLY A 155 -1.44 15.69 3.63
N ILE A 156 -0.99 15.75 4.88
CA ILE A 156 -1.79 15.35 6.04
C ILE A 156 -1.88 16.53 7.00
N THR A 157 -3.09 16.96 7.33
CA THR A 157 -3.32 18.05 8.30
C THR A 157 -4.44 17.69 9.27
N PRO A 158 -4.44 18.21 10.51
CA PRO A 158 -5.60 18.11 11.39
C PRO A 158 -6.83 18.78 10.75
N THR A 159 -8.03 18.28 11.08
CA THR A 159 -9.27 19.03 10.83
C THR A 159 -9.66 19.85 12.07
N GLY A 160 -10.71 20.66 11.97
CA GLY A 160 -11.33 21.29 13.13
C GLY A 160 -12.12 20.31 14.03
N GLU A 161 -12.36 19.08 13.57
CA GLU A 161 -13.05 18.05 14.33
C GLU A 161 -12.04 17.16 15.08
N PRO A 162 -12.18 17.00 16.42
CA PRO A 162 -11.31 16.12 17.18
C PRO A 162 -11.34 14.69 16.64
N GLY A 163 -10.17 14.06 16.54
CA GLY A 163 -10.06 12.69 16.04
C GLY A 163 -10.26 12.56 14.53
N LYS A 164 -10.22 13.66 13.76
CA LYS A 164 -10.26 13.61 12.29
C LYS A 164 -9.13 14.38 11.64
N GLY A 165 -8.60 13.85 10.54
CA GLY A 165 -7.54 14.46 9.74
C GLY A 165 -7.93 14.59 8.28
N ASN A 166 -7.41 15.62 7.63
CA ASN A 166 -7.51 15.80 6.19
C ASN A 166 -6.30 15.14 5.53
N MET A 167 -6.55 14.33 4.51
CA MET A 167 -5.51 13.65 3.73
C MET A 167 -5.69 13.99 2.26
N LEU A 168 -4.68 14.63 1.66
CA LEU A 168 -4.64 14.90 0.23
C LEU A 168 -4.48 13.61 -0.56
N LEU A 169 -4.94 13.59 -1.81
CA LEU A 169 -4.71 12.46 -2.70
C LEU A 169 -3.21 12.22 -2.92
N GLU A 170 -2.39 13.28 -2.95
CA GLU A 170 -0.91 13.16 -2.94
C GLU A 170 -0.43 12.31 -1.76
N ALA A 171 -0.93 12.59 -0.55
CA ALA A 171 -0.55 11.81 0.63
C ALA A 171 -1.10 10.39 0.55
N THR A 172 -2.29 10.16 -0.02
CA THR A 172 -2.82 8.81 -0.23
C THR A 172 -1.94 7.97 -1.16
N MET A 173 -1.50 8.52 -2.30
CA MET A 173 -0.62 7.79 -3.23
C MET A 173 0.72 7.45 -2.57
N ARG A 174 1.27 8.37 -1.78
CA ARG A 174 2.48 8.11 -0.98
C ARG A 174 2.24 7.03 0.08
N HIS A 175 1.10 7.09 0.76
CA HIS A 175 0.72 6.15 1.82
C HIS A 175 0.60 4.72 1.28
N ILE A 176 -0.08 4.54 0.15
CA ILE A 176 -0.19 3.23 -0.52
C ILE A 176 1.23 2.68 -0.78
N TYR A 177 2.09 3.46 -1.44
CA TYR A 177 3.47 3.03 -1.70
C TYR A 177 4.26 2.69 -0.43
N PHE A 178 4.13 3.48 0.63
CA PHE A 178 4.82 3.23 1.90
C PHE A 178 4.34 1.99 2.63
N GLU A 179 3.05 1.69 2.59
CA GLU A 179 2.50 0.43 3.09
C GLU A 179 3.03 -0.74 2.26
N GLU A 180 3.00 -0.67 0.93
CA GLU A 180 3.52 -1.72 0.03
C GLU A 180 4.98 -2.08 0.35
N ILE A 181 5.85 -1.07 0.48
CA ILE A 181 7.26 -1.29 0.84
C ILE A 181 7.41 -1.84 2.26
N THR A 182 6.61 -1.37 3.22
CA THR A 182 6.67 -1.84 4.62
C THR A 182 6.25 -3.31 4.72
N HIS A 183 5.19 -3.69 4.01
CA HIS A 183 4.72 -5.07 3.98
C HIS A 183 5.68 -5.98 3.20
N LEU A 184 6.33 -5.48 2.14
CA LEU A 184 7.38 -6.22 1.47
C LEU A 184 8.63 -6.41 2.35
N PHE A 185 8.98 -5.43 3.18
CA PHE A 185 10.02 -5.60 4.20
C PHE A 185 9.66 -6.72 5.19
N ASN A 186 8.40 -6.84 5.62
CA ASN A 186 7.94 -7.96 6.43
C ASN A 186 8.06 -9.31 5.71
N ILE A 187 7.73 -9.36 4.41
CA ILE A 187 7.94 -10.57 3.59
C ILE A 187 9.41 -10.96 3.57
N GLN A 188 10.34 -10.02 3.41
CA GLN A 188 11.77 -10.30 3.46
C GLN A 188 12.20 -10.87 4.83
N ARG A 189 11.65 -10.36 5.94
CA ARG A 189 11.92 -10.88 7.29
C ARG A 189 11.38 -12.30 7.48
N LEU A 190 10.16 -12.56 7.03
CA LEU A 190 9.55 -13.90 7.03
C LEU A 190 10.37 -14.90 6.21
N LYS A 191 10.92 -14.47 5.07
CA LYS A 191 11.84 -15.28 4.26
C LYS A 191 13.13 -15.60 5.02
N ARG A 192 13.76 -14.61 5.65
CA ARG A 192 14.99 -14.80 6.44
C ARG A 192 14.77 -15.73 7.64
N ALA A 193 13.63 -15.61 8.33
CA ALA A 193 13.25 -16.51 9.42
C ALA A 193 13.13 -17.99 8.97
N GLN A 194 12.87 -18.22 7.68
CA GLN A 194 12.82 -19.54 7.05
C GLN A 194 14.14 -19.92 6.33
N ALA A 195 15.21 -19.14 6.51
CA ALA A 195 16.49 -19.27 5.80
C ALA A 195 16.38 -19.16 4.27
N LEU A 196 15.39 -18.42 3.76
CA LEU A 196 15.18 -18.15 2.34
C LEU A 196 15.89 -16.85 1.90
N PRO A 197 16.41 -16.80 0.66
CA PRO A 197 17.10 -15.61 0.15
C PRO A 197 16.10 -14.49 -0.21
N THR A 198 16.46 -13.24 0.09
CA THR A 198 15.80 -12.04 -0.45
C THR A 198 16.46 -11.65 -1.77
N VAL A 199 15.67 -11.20 -2.74
CA VAL A 199 16.13 -11.00 -4.13
C VAL A 199 16.09 -9.54 -4.60
N VAL A 200 15.47 -8.62 -3.84
CA VAL A 200 15.48 -7.18 -4.14
C VAL A 200 16.01 -6.35 -2.97
N GLU A 201 16.66 -5.23 -3.28
CA GLU A 201 16.96 -4.19 -2.28
C GLU A 201 15.76 -3.25 -2.15
N LEU A 202 15.33 -3.02 -0.91
CA LEU A 202 14.22 -2.12 -0.63
C LEU A 202 14.69 -0.68 -0.38
N PRO A 203 14.00 0.32 -0.92
CA PRO A 203 14.26 1.70 -0.58
C PRO A 203 13.89 1.96 0.88
N ARG A 204 14.76 2.65 1.61
CA ARG A 204 14.54 3.03 3.02
C ARG A 204 13.57 4.21 3.13
N VAL A 205 12.29 3.95 2.92
CA VAL A 205 11.19 4.92 2.91
C VAL A 205 9.97 4.39 3.66
N GLY A 206 9.02 5.27 3.98
CA GLY A 206 7.78 4.88 4.64
C GLY A 206 7.96 4.48 6.10
N TYR A 207 7.06 3.63 6.60
CA TYR A 207 6.94 3.35 8.02
C TYR A 207 8.12 2.59 8.58
N TRP A 208 8.66 1.61 7.85
CA TRP A 208 9.81 0.83 8.30
C TRP A 208 11.11 1.63 8.40
N ALA A 209 11.15 2.84 7.82
CA ALA A 209 12.26 3.77 7.93
C ALA A 209 12.14 4.73 9.12
N LEU A 210 11.01 4.75 9.84
CA LEU A 210 10.78 5.65 10.97
C LEU A 210 11.49 5.19 12.24
N ASP A 211 12.00 6.15 13.00
CA ASP A 211 12.53 5.91 14.34
C ASP A 211 11.45 5.31 15.26
N GLY A 212 11.77 4.18 15.88
CA GLY A 212 10.85 3.44 16.76
C GLY A 212 9.99 2.41 16.04
N TRP A 213 10.09 2.26 14.72
CA TRP A 213 9.52 1.10 14.03
C TRP A 213 10.31 -0.17 14.37
N ASP A 214 9.60 -1.29 14.55
CA ASP A 214 10.25 -2.58 14.80
C ASP A 214 10.94 -3.11 13.53
N VAL A 215 12.27 -3.02 13.54
CA VAL A 215 13.17 -3.54 12.49
C VAL A 215 13.97 -4.76 12.97
N SER A 216 13.48 -5.46 14.00
CA SER A 216 14.06 -6.74 14.42
C SER A 216 14.06 -7.76 13.28
N GLU A 217 15.06 -8.63 13.30
CA GLU A 217 15.30 -9.71 12.34
C GLU A 217 15.43 -11.04 13.11
N ALA A 218 15.25 -12.16 12.40
CA ALA A 218 15.45 -13.51 12.91
C ALA A 218 16.92 -13.95 12.92
#